data_AF-R7M9Q9-F1
#
_entry.id   AF-R7M9Q9-F1
#
_cell.length_a   1.000
_cell.length_b   1.000
_cell.length_c   1.000
_cell.angle_alpha   90.00
_cell.angle_beta   90.00
_cell.angle_gamma   90.00
#
_symmetry.space_group_name_H-M   'P 1'
#
loop_
_entity.id
_entity.type
_entity.pdbx_description
1 polymer ?
#
loop_
_entity_poly.entity_id
_entity_poly.type
_entity_poly.pdbx_seq_one_letter_code
_entity_poly.pdbx_strand_id
1 'polypeptide(L)'
;MFKILNRKKLISILFLFIFIFTFSNNVYATIFNGNPEIVDKLNSAFEKIKNWMLKLATPSAAVAIAVGIFMKKFSFGDEERIRTSKKLIRGSLFSYAFILALDLILSAINSLLT
;
A
#
# COMPACT_ATOMS: atom_id res chain seq x y z
N MET A 1 -24.33 38.44 47.09
CA MET A 1 -24.77 39.78 46.65
C MET A 1 -24.42 39.95 45.16
N PHE A 2 -25.24 39.40 44.25
CA PHE A 2 -25.02 39.52 42.81
C PHE A 2 -25.57 40.87 42.33
N LYS A 3 -24.67 41.81 42.07
CA LYS A 3 -24.98 43.13 41.54
C LYS A 3 -25.63 42.93 40.15
N ILE A 4 -26.89 43.34 40.02
CA ILE A 4 -27.70 43.23 38.79
C ILE A 4 -26.90 43.78 37.60
N LEU A 5 -26.47 42.88 36.71
CA LEU A 5 -25.73 43.22 35.52
C LEU A 5 -26.68 43.94 34.54
N ASN A 6 -26.32 45.15 34.09
CA ASN A 6 -27.14 45.95 33.16
C ASN A 6 -27.61 45.11 31.95
N ARG A 7 -28.90 45.21 31.57
CA ARG A 7 -29.51 44.41 30.49
C ARG A 7 -28.67 44.40 29.19
N LYS A 8 -28.04 45.52 28.82
CA LYS A 8 -27.14 45.61 27.65
C LYS A 8 -25.86 44.76 27.79
N LYS A 9 -25.29 44.68 28.99
CA LYS A 9 -24.11 43.83 29.28
C LYS A 9 -24.48 42.34 29.30
N LEU A 10 -25.67 41.99 29.78
CA LEU A 10 -26.19 40.61 29.71
C LEU A 10 -26.37 40.15 28.25
N ILE A 11 -26.95 40.99 27.39
CA ILE A 11 -27.11 40.71 25.96
C ILE A 11 -25.75 40.53 25.29
N SER A 12 -24.77 41.36 25.62
CA SER A 12 -23.40 41.23 25.10
C SER A 12 -22.71 39.95 25.57
N ILE A 13 -22.89 39.53 26.83
CA ILE A 13 -22.37 38.25 27.34
C ILE A 13 -23.04 37.08 26.61
N LEU A 14 -24.36 37.14 26.39
CA LEU A 14 -25.10 36.09 25.72
C LEU A 14 -24.66 35.94 24.26
N PHE A 15 -24.42 37.07 23.58
CA PHE A 15 -23.92 37.09 22.21
C PHE A 15 -22.50 36.50 22.11
N LEU A 16 -21.63 36.81 23.09
CA LEU A 16 -20.30 36.21 23.18
C LEU A 16 -20.37 34.69 23.41
N PHE A 17 -21.31 34.23 24.23
CA PHE A 17 -21.50 32.81 24.53
C PHE A 17 -22.03 32.05 23.30
N ILE A 18 -22.98 32.64 22.56
CA ILE A 18 -23.41 32.12 21.25
C ILE A 18 -22.22 32.06 20.28
N PHE A 19 -21.41 33.12 20.17
CA PHE A 19 -20.27 33.18 19.27
C PHE A 19 -19.23 32.08 19.57
N ILE A 20 -18.93 31.86 20.86
CA ILE A 20 -18.05 30.77 21.31
C ILE A 20 -18.68 29.40 21.00
N PHE A 21 -19.99 29.23 21.18
CA PHE A 21 -20.66 27.97 20.88
C PHE A 21 -20.65 27.65 19.37
N THR A 22 -20.80 28.65 18.51
CA THR A 22 -20.72 28.46 17.05
C THR A 22 -19.32 28.07 16.59
N PHE A 23 -18.27 28.64 17.21
CA PHE A 23 -16.86 28.27 16.97
C PHE A 23 -16.44 26.97 17.68
N SER A 24 -17.17 26.55 18.71
CA SER A 24 -16.98 25.29 19.45
C SER A 24 -17.60 24.08 18.74
N ASN A 25 -18.27 24.26 17.60
CA ASN A 25 -18.58 23.12 16.74
C ASN A 25 -17.24 22.53 16.33
N ASN A 26 -16.96 21.33 16.86
CA ASN A 26 -15.90 20.44 16.41
C ASN A 26 -15.85 20.53 14.89
N VAL A 27 -14.88 21.27 14.36
CA VAL A 27 -14.63 21.36 12.93
C VAL A 27 -14.28 19.95 12.51
N TYR A 28 -15.34 19.27 12.05
CA TYR A 28 -15.41 17.97 11.42
C TYR A 28 -14.08 17.21 11.42
N ALA A 29 -13.77 16.54 12.53
CA ALA A 29 -12.83 15.43 12.54
C ALA A 29 -13.28 14.31 11.56
N THR A 30 -14.51 14.35 11.06
CA THR A 30 -15.02 13.45 10.01
C THR A 30 -14.40 13.72 8.63
N ILE A 31 -13.75 14.87 8.39
CA ILE A 31 -12.99 15.13 7.14
C ILE A 31 -11.59 14.48 7.20
N PHE A 32 -11.06 14.22 8.41
CA PHE A 32 -9.69 13.74 8.63
C PHE A 32 -9.61 12.31 9.21
N ASN A 33 -10.74 11.64 9.44
CA ASN A 33 -10.77 10.27 9.93
C ASN A 33 -10.73 9.22 8.80
N GLY A 34 -10.68 9.68 7.55
CA GLY A 34 -10.35 8.89 6.38
C GLY A 34 -9.01 9.34 5.83
N ASN A 35 -8.24 8.40 5.28
CA ASN A 35 -7.04 8.72 4.52
C ASN A 35 -7.42 9.76 3.43
N PRO A 36 -6.58 10.76 3.12
CA PRO A 36 -6.93 11.74 2.10
C PRO A 36 -7.24 11.02 0.78
N GLU A 37 -8.28 11.43 0.04
CA GLU A 37 -8.70 10.78 -1.22
C GLU A 37 -7.54 10.61 -2.22
N ILE A 38 -6.57 11.53 -2.17
CA ILE A 38 -5.33 11.49 -2.95
C ILE A 38 -4.48 10.27 -2.58
N VAL A 39 -4.31 9.98 -1.29
CA VAL A 39 -3.54 8.85 -0.79
C VAL A 39 -4.22 7.52 -1.16
N ASP A 40 -5.55 7.45 -1.11
CA ASP A 40 -6.27 6.24 -1.51
C ASP A 40 -6.21 5.98 -3.01
N LYS A 41 -6.32 7.02 -3.84
CA LYS A 41 -6.11 6.90 -5.29
C LYS A 41 -4.69 6.47 -5.63
N LEU A 42 -3.69 7.01 -4.92
CA LEU A 42 -2.29 6.66 -5.08
C LEU A 42 -2.05 5.19 -4.73
N ASN A 43 -2.54 4.75 -3.56
CA ASN A 43 -2.44 3.36 -3.11
C ASN A 43 -3.13 2.39 -4.09
N SER A 44 -4.33 2.73 -4.56
CA SER A 44 -5.05 1.93 -5.56
C SER A 44 -4.28 1.83 -6.89
N ALA A 45 -3.64 2.92 -7.33
CA ALA A 45 -2.81 2.90 -8.53
C ALA A 45 -1.58 2.00 -8.36
N PHE A 46 -0.87 2.10 -7.24
CA PHE A 46 0.26 1.22 -6.94
C PHE A 46 -0.15 -0.25 -6.84
N GLU A 47 -1.30 -0.54 -6.26
CA GLU A 47 -1.81 -1.91 -6.18
C GLU A 47 -2.14 -2.49 -7.57
N LYS A 48 -2.71 -1.67 -8.48
CA LYS A 48 -2.90 -2.06 -9.88
C LYS A 48 -1.57 -2.35 -10.59
N ILE A 49 -0.57 -1.49 -10.38
CA ILE A 49 0.77 -1.67 -10.96
C ILE A 49 1.40 -2.96 -10.42
N LYS A 50 1.35 -3.20 -9.10
CA LYS A 50 1.80 -4.44 -8.46
C LYS A 50 1.17 -5.67 -9.13
N ASN A 51 -0.15 -5.66 -9.32
CA ASN A 51 -0.87 -6.77 -9.94
C ASN A 51 -0.47 -7.00 -11.40
N TRP A 52 -0.24 -5.93 -12.17
CA TRP A 52 0.29 -6.07 -13.54
C TRP A 52 1.71 -6.62 -13.56
N MET A 53 2.58 -6.14 -12.67
CA MET A 53 3.94 -6.66 -12.54
C MET A 53 3.96 -8.15 -12.16
N LEU A 54 3.12 -8.59 -11.21
CA LEU A 54 3.01 -10.00 -10.84
C LEU A 54 2.56 -10.87 -12.02
N LYS A 55 1.52 -10.43 -12.75
CA LYS A 55 1.02 -11.14 -13.94
C LYS A 55 2.05 -11.27 -15.04
N LEU A 56 2.98 -10.32 -15.17
CA LEU A 56 4.10 -10.39 -16.11
C LEU A 56 5.26 -11.23 -15.59
N ALA A 57 5.52 -11.18 -14.28
CA ALA A 57 6.60 -11.92 -13.65
C ALA A 57 6.41 -13.44 -13.75
N THR A 58 5.18 -13.95 -13.57
CA THR A 58 4.88 -15.40 -13.65
C THR A 58 5.25 -16.03 -15.01
N PRO A 59 4.76 -15.54 -16.17
CA PRO A 59 5.14 -16.10 -17.47
C PRO A 59 6.63 -15.86 -17.79
N SER A 60 7.20 -14.73 -17.38
CA SER A 60 8.63 -14.44 -17.57
C SER A 60 9.51 -15.45 -16.82
N ALA A 61 9.19 -15.75 -15.57
CA ALA A 61 9.87 -16.77 -14.78
C ALA A 61 9.71 -18.17 -15.39
N ALA A 62 8.50 -18.52 -15.84
CA ALA A 62 8.23 -19.80 -16.50
C ALA A 62 9.07 -19.97 -17.78
N VAL A 63 9.11 -18.95 -18.64
CA VAL A 63 9.92 -18.94 -19.87
C VAL A 63 11.40 -19.06 -19.55
N ALA A 64 11.92 -18.30 -18.57
CA ALA A 64 13.32 -18.37 -18.19
C ALA A 64 13.73 -19.75 -17.66
N ILE A 65 12.88 -20.37 -16.84
CA ILE A 65 13.11 -21.74 -16.35
C ILE A 65 13.08 -22.74 -17.51
N ALA A 66 12.10 -22.66 -18.41
CA ALA A 66 12.00 -23.53 -19.57
C ALA A 66 13.23 -23.42 -20.48
N VAL A 67 13.65 -22.18 -20.80
CA VAL A 67 14.87 -21.91 -21.58
C VAL A 67 16.10 -22.47 -20.87
N GLY A 68 16.22 -22.31 -19.56
CA GLY A 68 17.30 -22.90 -18.78
C GLY A 68 17.31 -24.43 -18.86
N ILE A 69 16.15 -25.09 -18.75
CA ILE A 69 16.05 -26.55 -18.88
C ILE A 69 16.46 -27.00 -20.29
N PHE A 70 15.99 -26.32 -21.33
CA PHE A 70 16.38 -26.60 -22.71
C PHE A 70 17.87 -26.39 -22.93
N MET A 71 18.45 -25.30 -22.43
CA MET A 71 19.87 -25.00 -22.57
C MET A 71 20.72 -26.07 -21.88
N LYS A 72 20.27 -26.61 -20.75
CA LYS A 72 20.94 -27.74 -20.09
C LYS A 72 20.84 -29.03 -20.93
N LYS A 73 19.68 -29.32 -21.50
CA LYS A 73 19.43 -30.57 -22.27
C LYS A 73 20.14 -30.57 -23.63
N PHE A 74 20.24 -29.42 -24.29
CA PHE A 74 20.89 -29.24 -25.59
C PHE A 74 22.32 -28.69 -25.50
N SER A 75 22.94 -28.74 -24.32
CA SER A 75 24.31 -28.26 -24.12
C SER A 75 25.39 -29.16 -24.73
N PHE A 76 25.03 -30.39 -25.13
CA PHE A 76 25.96 -31.38 -25.72
C PHE A 76 27.28 -31.57 -24.96
N GLY A 77 27.26 -31.43 -23.63
CA GLY A 77 28.45 -31.58 -22.78
C GLY A 77 29.27 -30.31 -22.55
N ASP A 78 28.91 -29.17 -23.14
CA ASP A 78 29.54 -27.86 -22.86
C ASP A 78 29.27 -27.45 -21.40
N GLU A 79 30.33 -27.48 -20.58
CA GLU A 79 30.26 -27.16 -19.16
C GLU A 79 29.88 -25.71 -18.88
N GLU A 80 30.29 -24.76 -19.74
CA GLU A 80 29.98 -23.34 -19.55
C GLU A 80 28.50 -23.07 -19.75
N ARG A 81 27.91 -23.65 -20.80
CA ARG A 81 26.47 -23.59 -21.05
C ARG A 81 25.66 -24.31 -19.97
N ILE A 82 26.12 -25.46 -19.49
CA ILE A 82 25.48 -26.16 -18.35
C ILE A 82 25.54 -25.30 -17.08
N ARG A 83 26.68 -24.67 -16.78
CA ARG A 83 26.82 -23.77 -15.62
C ARG A 83 25.86 -22.57 -15.72
N THR A 84 25.79 -21.97 -16.90
CA THR A 84 24.91 -20.83 -17.17
C THR A 84 23.45 -21.21 -17.04
N SER A 85 23.05 -22.37 -17.59
CA SER A 85 21.67 -22.88 -17.47
C SER A 85 21.25 -23.09 -16.01
N LYS A 86 22.12 -23.68 -15.18
CA LYS A 86 21.88 -23.87 -13.73
C LYS A 86 21.74 -22.53 -13.00
N LYS A 87 22.58 -21.55 -13.34
CA LYS A 87 22.49 -20.20 -12.76
C LYS A 87 21.18 -19.51 -13.14
N LEU A 88 20.76 -19.64 -14.40
CA LEU A 88 19.52 -19.07 -14.93
C LEU A 88 18.29 -19.68 -14.24
N ILE A 89 18.20 -21.03 -14.18
CA ILE A 89 17.10 -21.72 -13.49
C ILE A 89 17.01 -21.33 -12.01
N ARG A 90 18.14 -21.34 -11.29
CA ARG A 90 18.17 -21.00 -9.86
C ARG A 90 17.81 -19.54 -9.61
N GLY A 91 18.32 -18.63 -10.45
CA GLY A 91 18.00 -17.21 -10.36
C GLY A 91 16.51 -16.95 -10.57
N SER A 92 15.93 -17.53 -11.63
CA SER A 92 14.50 -17.36 -11.94
C SER A 92 13.59 -17.97 -10.87
N LEU A 93 13.91 -19.16 -10.36
CA LEU A 93 13.16 -19.78 -9.27
C LEU A 93 13.23 -18.96 -7.97
N PHE A 94 14.43 -18.51 -7.60
CA PHE A 94 14.63 -17.71 -6.40
C PHE A 94 13.88 -16.38 -6.47
N SER A 95 14.03 -15.63 -7.57
CA SER A 95 13.36 -14.34 -7.75
C SER A 95 11.84 -14.46 -7.72
N TYR A 96 11.27 -15.47 -8.38
CA TYR A 96 9.82 -15.66 -8.38
C TYR A 96 9.29 -16.10 -7.00
N ALA A 97 9.97 -17.04 -6.34
CA ALA A 97 9.61 -17.45 -4.98
C ALA A 97 9.71 -16.28 -3.98
N PHE A 98 10.73 -15.43 -4.12
CA PHE A 98 10.90 -14.24 -3.28
C PHE A 98 9.75 -13.25 -3.46
N ILE A 99 9.33 -12.98 -4.70
CA ILE A 99 8.18 -12.11 -4.99
C ILE A 99 6.90 -12.67 -4.35
N LEU A 100 6.65 -13.98 -4.47
CA LEU A 100 5.50 -14.62 -3.84
C LEU A 100 5.54 -14.56 -2.31
N ALA A 101 6.73 -14.73 -1.71
CA ALA A 101 6.90 -14.64 -0.27
C ALA A 101 6.59 -13.22 0.26
N LEU A 102 7.03 -12.18 -0.45
CA LEU A 102 6.70 -10.80 -0.11
C LEU A 102 5.20 -10.53 -0.19
N ASP A 103 4.52 -11.02 -1.23
CA ASP A 103 3.08 -10.86 -1.38
C ASP A 103 2.31 -11.59 -0.26
N LEU A 104 2.78 -12.78 0.15
CA LEU A 104 2.22 -13.52 1.27
C LEU A 104 2.41 -12.80 2.61
N ILE A 105 3.60 -12.25 2.87
CA ILE A 105 3.87 -11.46 4.09
C ILE A 105 2.98 -10.22 4.14
N LEU A 106 2.86 -9.50 3.02
CA LEU A 106 2.01 -8.31 2.95
C LEU A 106 0.53 -8.66 3.19
N SER A 107 0.06 -9.75 2.58
CA SER A 107 -1.28 -10.28 2.79
C SER A 107 -1.54 -10.66 4.26
N ALA A 108 -0.57 -11.32 4.91
CA ALA A 108 -0.66 -11.67 6.32
C ALA A 108 -0.73 -10.44 7.23
N ILE A 109 0.08 -9.40 6.97
CA ILE A 109 0.03 -8.13 7.71
C ILE A 109 -1.35 -7.48 7.56
N ASN A 110 -1.87 -7.39 6.34
CA ASN A 110 -3.19 -6.81 6.09
C ASN A 110 -4.31 -7.59 6.78
N SER A 111 -4.20 -8.93 6.81
CA SER A 111 -5.14 -9.81 7.52
C SER A 111 -5.07 -9.70 9.05
N LEU A 112 -3.96 -9.21 9.61
CA LEU A 112 -3.79 -9.01 11.05
C LEU A 112 -4.24 -7.62 11.51
N LEU A 113 -4.17 -6.63 10.60
CA LEU A 113 -4.61 -5.25 10.87
C LEU A 113 -6.12 -5.05 10.67
N THR A 114 -6.78 -5.97 9.95
CA THR A 114 -8.24 -6.04 9.77
C THR A 114 -8.85 -6.89 10.87
#